data_AF-A0A8T4E850-F1
#
_entry.id   AF-A0A8T4E850-F1
#
_cell.length_a   1.000
_cell.length_b   1.000
_cell.length_c   1.000
_cell.angle_alpha   90.00
_cell.angle_beta   90.00
_cell.angle_gamma   90.00
#
_symmetry.space_group_name_H-M   'P 1'
#
loop_
_entity.id
_entity.type
_entity.pdbx_description
1 polymer ?
#
loop_
_entity_poly.entity_id
_entity_poly.type
_entity_poly.pdbx_seq_one_letter_code
_entity_poly.pdbx_strand_id
1 'polypeptide(L)'
;MVETAVLYGVDEVTFLSFLNRLPSIWERQKGFFEAGLTRLVAKAGHKDDLVYGVDVLSCGVQEPVIITILSEYQRDVSSAMVTIQASYAVNRVWGQAESTLKEVEVRIREYYERFEDILEDGTITFTEDFECPSCHARYSTRVLVNVEGKVQCQNCAKWFELEAKVQ
;
A
#
# COMPACT_ATOMS: atom_id res chain seq x y z
N MET A 1 8.53 -11.12 15.73
CA MET A 1 9.75 -11.15 14.90
C MET A 1 9.70 -9.89 14.04
N VAL A 2 10.69 -9.59 13.20
CA VAL A 2 10.60 -8.45 12.28
C VAL A 2 10.96 -8.96 10.90
N GLU A 3 10.17 -8.63 9.90
CA GLU A 3 10.45 -8.93 8.50
C GLU A 3 10.92 -7.68 7.77
N THR A 4 11.78 -7.87 6.77
CA THR A 4 12.30 -6.77 5.95
C THR A 4 12.25 -7.15 4.47
N ALA A 5 11.85 -6.19 3.63
CA ALA A 5 11.98 -6.28 2.18
C ALA A 5 12.84 -5.13 1.66
N VAL A 6 13.61 -5.38 0.61
CA VAL A 6 14.43 -4.36 -0.06
C VAL A 6 14.10 -4.37 -1.55
N LEU A 7 13.79 -3.19 -2.07
CA LEU A 7 13.49 -2.93 -3.48
C LEU A 7 14.63 -2.13 -4.10
N TYR A 8 15.00 -2.46 -5.32
CA TYR A 8 16.02 -1.76 -6.09
C TYR A 8 15.46 -1.29 -7.42
N GLY A 9 15.93 -0.15 -7.92
CA GLY A 9 15.53 0.36 -9.23
C GLY A 9 14.09 0.87 -9.31
N VAL A 10 13.43 1.05 -8.16
CA VAL A 10 12.06 1.58 -8.08
C VAL A 10 12.09 3.09 -7.89
N ASP A 11 11.29 3.83 -8.64
CA ASP A 11 11.13 5.26 -8.42
C ASP A 11 10.22 5.56 -7.22
N GLU A 12 10.39 6.74 -6.61
CA GLU A 12 9.67 7.15 -5.39
C GLU A 12 8.15 7.08 -5.55
N VAL A 13 7.63 7.55 -6.69
CA VAL A 13 6.19 7.63 -6.92
C VAL A 13 5.59 6.23 -6.97
N THR A 14 6.24 5.32 -7.68
CA THR A 14 5.79 3.92 -7.77
C THR A 14 5.88 3.22 -6.42
N PHE A 15 6.95 3.44 -5.65
CA PHE A 15 7.09 2.88 -4.31
C PHE A 15 6.00 3.36 -3.34
N LEU A 16 5.79 4.68 -3.25
CA LEU A 16 4.76 5.26 -2.37
C LEU A 16 3.34 4.87 -2.81
N SER A 17 3.10 4.73 -4.11
CA SER A 17 1.84 4.20 -4.65
C SER A 17 1.60 2.77 -4.18
N PHE A 18 2.62 1.92 -4.22
CA PHE A 18 2.50 0.53 -3.76
C PHE A 18 2.23 0.42 -2.26
N LEU A 19 2.93 1.20 -1.42
CA LEU A 19 2.65 1.30 0.02
C LEU A 19 1.15 1.59 0.24
N ASN A 20 0.61 2.57 -0.49
CA ASN A 20 -0.80 2.93 -0.40
C ASN A 20 -1.76 1.81 -0.85
N ARG A 21 -1.33 0.90 -1.74
CA ARG A 21 -2.14 -0.20 -2.28
C ARG A 21 -2.16 -1.46 -1.43
N LEU A 22 -1.30 -1.58 -0.42
CA LEU A 22 -1.16 -2.80 0.35
C LEU A 22 -2.51 -3.40 0.84
N PRO A 23 -3.48 -2.61 1.37
CA PRO A 23 -4.78 -3.16 1.75
C PRO A 23 -5.58 -3.73 0.58
N SER A 24 -5.51 -3.08 -0.59
CA SER A 24 -6.23 -3.52 -1.79
C SER A 24 -5.59 -4.75 -2.42
N ILE A 25 -4.26 -4.86 -2.37
CA ILE A 25 -3.52 -6.05 -2.82
C ILE A 25 -3.92 -7.24 -1.94
N TRP A 26 -3.91 -7.04 -0.63
CA TRP A 26 -4.36 -8.04 0.33
C TRP A 26 -5.80 -8.49 0.06
N GLU A 27 -6.74 -7.56 -0.09
CA GLU A 27 -8.16 -7.87 -0.31
C GLU A 27 -8.39 -8.72 -1.57
N ARG A 28 -7.61 -8.50 -2.64
CA ARG A 28 -7.72 -9.28 -3.88
C ARG A 28 -7.17 -10.70 -3.75
N GLN A 29 -6.19 -10.90 -2.89
CA GLN A 29 -5.46 -12.17 -2.78
C GLN A 29 -5.84 -12.98 -1.53
N LYS A 30 -6.58 -12.40 -0.60
CA LYS A 30 -6.99 -13.09 0.61
C LYS A 30 -8.03 -14.18 0.33
N GLY A 31 -7.99 -15.23 1.13
CA GLY A 31 -9.02 -16.25 1.14
C GLY A 31 -10.38 -15.69 1.55
N PHE A 32 -11.46 -16.39 1.19
CA PHE A 32 -12.84 -15.94 1.47
C PHE A 32 -13.10 -15.66 2.97
N PHE A 33 -12.47 -16.44 3.86
CA PHE A 33 -12.62 -16.32 5.31
C PHE A 33 -11.51 -15.51 5.98
N GLU A 34 -10.53 -15.03 5.23
CA GLU A 34 -9.44 -14.22 5.79
C GLU A 34 -9.90 -12.79 6.05
N ALA A 35 -9.41 -12.19 7.14
CA ALA A 35 -9.70 -10.81 7.47
C ALA A 35 -9.04 -9.84 6.47
N GLY A 36 -9.68 -8.72 6.20
CA GLY A 36 -9.10 -7.64 5.41
C GLY A 36 -8.12 -6.79 6.21
N LEU A 37 -7.27 -6.05 5.50
CA LEU A 37 -6.43 -5.00 6.09
C LEU A 37 -7.17 -3.67 6.09
N THR A 38 -7.14 -2.97 7.22
CA THR A 38 -7.62 -1.59 7.33
C THR A 38 -6.46 -0.70 7.73
N ARG A 39 -6.21 0.36 6.98
CA ARG A 39 -5.19 1.35 7.31
C ARG A 39 -5.71 2.28 8.42
N LEU A 40 -4.94 2.39 9.49
CA LEU A 40 -5.22 3.25 10.64
C LEU A 40 -4.43 4.56 10.56
N VAL A 41 -3.17 4.48 10.16
CA VAL A 41 -2.25 5.61 10.03
C VAL A 41 -1.43 5.42 8.76
N ALA A 42 -1.23 6.51 8.01
CA ALA A 42 -0.18 6.62 7.01
C ALA A 42 0.41 8.02 7.11
N LYS A 43 1.73 8.09 7.32
CA LYS A 43 2.48 9.34 7.36
C LYS A 43 3.79 9.14 6.64
N ALA A 44 4.16 10.08 5.78
CA ALA A 44 5.47 10.17 5.19
C ALA A 44 6.12 11.51 5.55
N GLY A 45 7.43 11.51 5.63
CA GLY A 45 8.25 12.70 5.79
C GLY A 45 9.48 12.60 4.91
N HIS A 46 10.11 13.75 4.71
CA HIS A 46 11.28 13.87 3.85
C HIS A 46 12.41 14.51 4.64
N LYS A 47 13.64 14.07 4.37
CA LYS A 47 14.86 14.70 4.85
C LYS A 47 15.96 14.43 3.82
N ASP A 48 16.45 15.50 3.20
CA ASP A 48 17.47 15.41 2.14
C ASP A 48 17.02 14.44 1.02
N ASP A 49 17.83 13.45 0.69
CA ASP A 49 17.54 12.41 -0.31
C ASP A 49 16.76 11.21 0.24
N LEU A 50 16.35 11.28 1.51
CA LEU A 50 15.61 10.21 2.19
C LEU A 50 14.12 10.56 2.33
N VAL A 51 13.27 9.61 1.99
CA VAL A 51 11.85 9.61 2.34
C VAL A 51 11.62 8.52 3.36
N TYR A 52 10.96 8.85 4.47
CA TYR A 52 10.61 7.89 5.51
C TYR A 52 9.09 7.85 5.67
N GLY A 53 8.55 6.65 5.84
CA GLY A 53 7.11 6.43 5.99
C GLY A 53 6.79 5.52 7.17
N VAL A 54 5.64 5.79 7.79
CA VAL A 54 5.04 4.96 8.83
C VAL A 54 3.60 4.65 8.42
N ASP A 55 3.34 3.38 8.20
CA ASP A 55 2.01 2.83 7.94
C ASP A 55 1.61 1.93 9.11
N VAL A 56 0.44 2.17 9.69
CA VAL A 56 -0.15 1.31 10.73
C VAL A 56 -1.44 0.74 10.18
N LEU A 57 -1.57 -0.58 10.18
CA LEU A 57 -2.74 -1.31 9.70
C LEU A 57 -3.29 -2.22 10.80
N SER A 58 -4.59 -2.49 10.75
CA SER A 58 -5.23 -3.56 11.51
C SER A 58 -5.69 -4.69 10.60
N CYS A 59 -5.51 -5.92 11.05
CA CYS A 59 -6.05 -7.13 10.43
C CYS A 59 -6.94 -7.87 11.45
N GLY A 60 -8.20 -8.12 11.09
CA GLY A 60 -9.17 -8.79 11.97
C GLY A 60 -10.01 -7.84 12.83
N VAL A 61 -11.19 -8.30 13.25
CA VAL A 61 -12.19 -7.49 13.99
C VAL A 61 -12.24 -7.85 15.47
N GLN A 62 -12.26 -9.14 15.81
CA GLN A 62 -12.37 -9.60 17.19
C GLN A 62 -11.04 -9.56 17.93
N GLU A 63 -9.95 -9.78 17.22
CA GLU A 63 -8.60 -9.81 17.76
C GLU A 63 -7.66 -9.11 16.77
N PRO A 64 -7.68 -7.77 16.75
CA PRO A 64 -6.98 -7.03 15.73
C PRO A 64 -5.47 -7.23 15.90
N VAL A 65 -4.84 -7.73 14.84
CA VAL A 65 -3.39 -7.68 14.65
C VAL A 65 -3.04 -6.29 14.15
N ILE A 66 -2.22 -5.57 14.89
CA ILE A 66 -1.64 -4.30 14.49
C ILE A 66 -0.35 -4.58 13.74
N ILE A 67 -0.30 -4.13 12.50
CA ILE A 67 0.84 -4.24 11.60
C ILE A 67 1.44 -2.84 11.48
N THR A 68 2.71 -2.71 11.84
CA THR A 68 3.50 -1.49 11.64
C THR A 68 4.46 -1.72 10.49
N ILE A 69 4.45 -0.81 9.53
CA ILE A 69 5.35 -0.80 8.39
C ILE A 69 6.15 0.50 8.46
N LEU A 70 7.47 0.36 8.58
CA LEU A 70 8.41 1.45 8.47
C LEU A 70 9.06 1.37 7.09
N SER A 71 9.05 2.47 6.35
CA SER A 71 9.64 2.54 5.03
C SER A 71 10.73 3.60 4.98
N GLU A 72 11.79 3.30 4.25
CA GLU A 72 12.91 4.21 3.97
C GLU A 72 13.22 4.12 2.48
N TYR A 73 13.07 5.23 1.75
CA TYR A 73 13.37 5.33 0.33
C TYR A 73 14.54 6.29 0.11
N GLN A 74 15.58 5.81 -0.56
CA GLN A 74 16.79 6.55 -0.90
C GLN A 74 16.76 6.93 -2.38
N ARG A 75 16.65 8.23 -2.66
CA ARG A 75 16.48 8.77 -4.02
C ARG A 75 17.72 8.65 -4.90
N ASP A 76 18.91 8.72 -4.29
CA ASP A 76 20.20 8.68 -4.98
C ASP A 76 20.49 7.32 -5.62
N VAL A 77 20.06 6.24 -4.96
CA VAL A 77 20.26 4.86 -5.39
C VAL A 77 18.96 4.19 -5.86
N SER A 78 17.85 4.92 -5.89
CA SER A 78 16.51 4.42 -6.23
C SER A 78 16.18 3.10 -5.52
N SER A 79 16.37 3.08 -4.19
CA SER A 79 16.15 1.89 -3.37
C SER A 79 15.19 2.17 -2.24
N ALA A 80 14.41 1.15 -1.87
CA ALA A 80 13.46 1.22 -0.77
C ALA A 80 13.69 0.05 0.19
N MET A 81 13.77 0.34 1.48
CA MET A 81 13.73 -0.66 2.55
C MET A 81 12.40 -0.57 3.27
N VAL A 82 11.78 -1.70 3.54
CA VAL A 82 10.52 -1.79 4.25
C VAL A 82 10.66 -2.78 5.40
N THR A 83 10.42 -2.33 6.62
CA THR A 83 10.42 -3.14 7.83
C THR A 83 9.00 -3.35 8.31
N ILE A 84 8.62 -4.60 8.56
CA ILE A 84 7.26 -5.05 8.86
C ILE A 84 7.27 -5.74 10.23
N GLN A 85 6.39 -5.28 11.10
CA GLN A 85 6.20 -5.84 12.43
C GLN A 85 4.72 -6.02 12.73
N ALA A 86 4.31 -7.22 13.14
CA ALA A 86 2.95 -7.52 13.57
C ALA A 86 2.90 -7.73 15.10
N SER A 87 1.82 -7.27 15.71
CA SER A 87 1.55 -7.40 17.14
C SER A 87 0.06 -7.53 17.40
N TYR A 88 -0.36 -8.18 18.49
CA TYR A 88 -1.77 -8.16 18.88
C TYR A 88 -2.11 -6.87 19.63
N ALA A 89 -3.29 -6.31 19.37
CA ALA A 89 -3.82 -5.20 20.15
C ALA A 89 -4.25 -5.61 21.58
N VAL A 90 -4.40 -6.92 21.83
CA VAL A 90 -4.84 -7.49 23.12
C VAL A 90 -3.88 -8.58 23.59
N ASN A 91 -3.67 -8.67 24.91
CA ASN A 91 -2.80 -9.67 25.53
C ASN A 91 -3.33 -11.10 25.29
N ARG A 92 -2.67 -11.87 24.44
CA ARG A 92 -2.94 -13.30 24.22
C ARG A 92 -1.94 -14.20 24.96
N VAL A 93 -2.36 -15.43 25.21
CA VAL A 93 -1.51 -16.54 25.66
C VAL A 93 -0.52 -16.90 24.53
N TRP A 94 0.76 -16.99 24.86
CA TRP A 94 1.92 -16.80 23.96
C TRP A 94 2.13 -17.86 22.86
N GLY A 95 1.32 -18.93 22.77
CA GLY A 95 1.63 -20.09 21.90
C GLY A 95 1.06 -20.08 20.47
N GLN A 96 -0.26 -19.91 20.31
CA GLN A 96 -0.90 -19.85 18.98
C GLN A 96 -0.84 -18.45 18.35
N ALA A 97 -0.50 -17.46 19.17
CA ALA A 97 -0.44 -16.06 18.77
C ALA A 97 0.72 -15.81 17.78
N GLU A 98 1.88 -16.44 18.00
CA GLU A 98 3.13 -16.10 17.31
C GLU A 98 3.17 -16.55 15.84
N SER A 99 2.58 -17.71 15.51
CA SER A 99 2.55 -18.21 14.13
C SER A 99 1.72 -17.31 13.20
N THR A 100 0.55 -16.85 13.66
CA THR A 100 -0.31 -15.95 12.86
C THR A 100 0.35 -14.59 12.63
N LEU A 101 1.05 -14.02 13.63
CA LEU A 101 1.81 -12.79 13.42
C LEU A 101 2.89 -12.99 12.36
N LYS A 102 3.59 -14.12 12.43
CA LYS A 102 4.65 -14.44 11.48
C LYS A 102 4.12 -14.62 10.07
N GLU A 103 3.00 -15.32 9.89
CA GLU A 103 2.35 -15.50 8.58
C GLU A 103 1.97 -14.16 7.94
N VAL A 104 1.42 -13.23 8.73
CA VAL A 104 1.08 -11.87 8.24
C VAL A 104 2.33 -11.10 7.83
N GLU A 105 3.38 -11.11 8.66
CA GLU A 105 4.65 -10.44 8.35
C GLU A 105 5.28 -10.98 7.05
N VAL A 106 5.37 -12.31 6.93
CA VAL A 106 5.96 -12.99 5.77
C VAL A 106 5.17 -12.70 4.50
N ARG A 107 3.84 -12.76 4.56
CA ARG A 107 2.98 -12.49 3.39
C ARG A 107 3.10 -11.04 2.91
N ILE A 108 3.17 -10.07 3.82
CA ILE A 108 3.36 -8.67 3.44
C ILE A 108 4.75 -8.47 2.82
N ARG A 109 5.80 -9.09 3.36
CA ARG A 109 7.13 -9.08 2.76
C ARG A 109 7.11 -9.64 1.33
N GLU A 110 6.42 -10.76 1.10
CA GLU A 110 6.28 -11.36 -0.24
C GLU A 110 5.59 -10.43 -1.24
N TYR A 111 4.68 -9.55 -0.79
CA TYR A 111 4.09 -8.54 -1.67
C TYR A 111 5.14 -7.54 -2.15
N TYR A 112 6.04 -7.09 -1.28
CA TYR A 112 7.14 -6.24 -1.69
C TYR A 112 8.13 -6.99 -2.59
N GLU A 113 8.46 -8.24 -2.32
CA GLU A 113 9.37 -9.00 -3.19
C GLU A 113 8.81 -9.25 -4.59
N ARG A 114 7.47 -9.31 -4.72
CA ARG A 114 6.75 -9.48 -5.99
C ARG A 114 6.18 -8.17 -6.52
N PHE A 115 6.77 -7.05 -6.12
CA PHE A 115 6.30 -5.71 -6.45
C PHE A 115 6.14 -5.49 -7.96
N GLU A 116 7.11 -5.92 -8.76
CA GLU A 116 7.08 -5.77 -10.22
C GLU A 116 5.92 -6.55 -10.85
N ASP A 117 5.76 -7.84 -10.48
CA ASP A 117 4.65 -8.68 -10.93
C ASP A 117 3.27 -8.05 -10.60
N ILE A 118 3.14 -7.44 -9.42
CA ILE A 118 1.89 -6.83 -8.95
C ILE A 118 1.60 -5.50 -9.67
N LEU A 119 2.62 -4.84 -10.22
CA LEU A 119 2.48 -3.66 -11.07
C LEU A 119 2.10 -4.02 -12.51
N GLU A 120 2.68 -5.09 -13.06
CA GLU A 120 2.36 -5.57 -14.41
C GLU A 120 0.89 -6.03 -14.55
N ASP A 121 0.24 -6.45 -13.45
CA ASP A 121 -1.21 -6.72 -13.39
C ASP A 121 -2.10 -5.45 -13.45
N GLY A 122 -1.49 -4.28 -13.73
CA GLY A 122 -2.08 -3.23 -14.58
C GLY A 122 -3.17 -2.35 -13.98
N THR A 123 -3.48 -2.43 -12.68
CA THR A 123 -4.58 -1.64 -12.09
C THR A 123 -4.31 -1.14 -10.67
N ILE A 124 -4.09 0.17 -10.51
CA ILE A 124 -3.98 0.87 -9.22
C ILE A 124 -5.32 1.54 -8.91
N THR A 125 -5.77 1.52 -7.65
CA THR A 125 -7.07 2.08 -7.26
C THR A 125 -6.92 3.29 -6.34
N PHE A 126 -7.33 4.48 -6.78
CA PHE A 126 -7.42 5.69 -5.94
C PHE A 126 -8.84 5.94 -5.46
N THR A 127 -8.99 6.48 -4.25
CA THR A 127 -10.28 6.94 -3.71
C THR A 127 -10.20 8.45 -3.48
N GLU A 128 -10.40 9.23 -4.54
CA GLU A 128 -10.50 10.69 -4.48
C GLU A 128 -11.63 11.15 -5.41
N ASP A 129 -12.30 12.24 -5.03
CA ASP A 129 -13.25 12.92 -5.91
C ASP A 129 -12.46 13.66 -7.00
N PHE A 130 -12.69 13.30 -8.26
CA PHE A 130 -12.03 13.95 -9.39
C PHE A 130 -12.99 14.28 -10.54
N GLU A 131 -12.62 15.28 -11.33
CA GLU A 131 -13.32 15.70 -12.54
C GLU A 131 -12.43 15.47 -13.75
N CYS A 132 -12.93 14.77 -14.77
CA CYS A 132 -12.17 14.56 -16.00
C CYS A 132 -12.00 15.90 -16.75
N PRO A 133 -10.77 16.34 -17.07
CA PRO A 133 -10.53 17.63 -17.73
C PRO A 133 -11.00 17.66 -19.19
N SER A 134 -11.26 16.49 -19.79
CA SER A 134 -11.70 16.40 -21.18
C SER A 134 -13.22 16.38 -21.37
N CYS A 135 -13.98 15.88 -20.39
CA CYS A 135 -15.44 15.72 -20.53
C CYS A 135 -16.23 16.19 -19.30
N HIS A 136 -15.56 16.69 -18.27
CA HIS A 136 -16.14 17.22 -17.03
C HIS A 136 -17.00 16.22 -16.23
N ALA A 137 -16.89 14.92 -16.53
CA ALA A 137 -17.51 13.88 -15.72
C ALA A 137 -16.83 13.84 -14.34
N ARG A 138 -17.65 13.88 -13.28
CA ARG A 138 -17.19 13.78 -11.89
C ARG A 138 -17.36 12.36 -11.38
N TYR A 139 -16.35 11.90 -10.66
CA TYR A 139 -16.31 10.57 -10.07
C TYR A 139 -15.96 10.72 -8.60
N SER A 140 -16.68 10.00 -7.75
CA SER A 140 -16.48 9.96 -6.30
C SER A 140 -16.15 8.55 -5.81
N THR A 141 -15.48 7.76 -6.66
CA THR A 141 -15.31 6.32 -6.48
C THR A 141 -13.89 5.87 -6.81
N ARG A 142 -13.61 4.61 -6.48
CA ARG A 142 -12.42 3.86 -6.84
C ARG A 142 -12.14 3.96 -8.33
N VAL A 143 -10.99 4.51 -8.71
CA VAL A 143 -10.58 4.58 -10.12
C VAL A 143 -9.26 3.93 -10.43
N LEU A 144 -9.26 3.29 -11.59
CA LEU A 144 -8.12 2.60 -12.17
C LEU A 144 -7.14 3.62 -12.73
N VAL A 145 -5.93 3.64 -12.20
CA VAL A 145 -4.80 4.31 -12.85
C VAL A 145 -3.82 3.32 -13.43
N ASN A 146 -3.17 3.75 -14.50
CA ASN A 146 -2.07 3.02 -15.12
C ASN A 146 -0.78 3.21 -14.30
N VAL A 147 0.27 2.52 -14.75
CA VAL A 147 1.62 2.56 -14.16
C VAL A 147 2.25 3.97 -14.16
N GLU A 148 1.77 4.89 -15.00
CA GLU A 148 2.22 6.29 -15.06
C GLU A 148 1.41 7.22 -14.13
N GLY A 149 0.54 6.67 -13.27
CA GLY A 149 -0.30 7.47 -12.37
C GLY A 149 -1.46 8.20 -13.06
N LYS A 150 -1.75 7.88 -14.33
CA LYS A 150 -2.84 8.50 -15.09
C LYS A 150 -4.13 7.73 -14.90
N VAL A 151 -5.24 8.45 -14.76
CA VAL A 151 -6.59 7.92 -14.65
C VAL A 151 -7.21 7.80 -16.03
N GLN A 152 -7.85 6.66 -16.33
CA GLN A 152 -8.73 6.58 -17.48
C GLN A 152 -10.15 7.03 -17.13
N CYS A 153 -10.64 8.05 -17.81
CA CYS A 153 -12.03 8.47 -17.68
C CYS A 153 -12.97 7.38 -18.20
N GLN A 154 -13.91 6.91 -17.37
CA GLN A 154 -14.90 5.89 -17.78
C GLN A 154 -15.91 6.41 -18.82
N ASN A 155 -16.10 7.73 -18.92
CA ASN A 155 -17.05 8.34 -19.84
C ASN A 155 -16.44 8.59 -21.23
N CYS A 156 -15.20 9.09 -21.30
CA CYS A 156 -14.57 9.45 -22.57
C CYS A 156 -13.31 8.66 -22.92
N ALA A 157 -12.94 7.65 -22.12
CA ALA A 157 -11.78 6.76 -22.27
C ALA A 157 -10.41 7.44 -22.36
N LYS A 158 -10.33 8.76 -22.13
CA LYS A 158 -9.08 9.52 -22.15
C LYS A 158 -8.32 9.36 -20.84
N TRP A 159 -7.00 9.27 -20.97
CA TRP A 159 -6.07 9.25 -19.85
C TRP A 159 -5.68 10.69 -19.46
N PHE A 160 -5.61 10.97 -18.17
CA PHE A 160 -5.17 12.27 -17.64
C PHE A 160 -4.54 12.11 -16.25
N GLU A 161 -3.71 13.07 -15.86
CA GLU A 161 -3.07 13.11 -14.55
C GLU A 161 -4.04 13.68 -13.51
N LEU A 162 -4.08 13.04 -12.34
CA LEU A 162 -4.91 13.47 -11.21
C LEU A 162 -4.14 14.55 -10.47
N GLU A 163 -4.51 15.83 -10.65
CA GLU A 163 -3.91 16.92 -9.86
C GLU A 163 -4.32 16.75 -8.40
N ALA A 164 -3.39 16.28 -7.56
CA ALA A 164 -3.60 16.19 -6.13
C ALA A 164 -3.91 17.58 -5.57
N LYS A 165 -5.13 17.78 -5.08
CA LYS A 165 -5.44 18.98 -4.31
C LYS A 165 -4.77 18.84 -2.95
N VAL A 166 -3.62 19.49 -2.80
CA VAL A 166 -3.03 19.75 -1.48
C VAL A 166 -4.02 20.65 -0.72
N GLN A 167 -4.74 20.07 0.23
CA GLN A 167 -5.47 20.81 1.27
C GLN A 167 -4.71 20.74 2.59
#